data_AF-A0A7C5WUG0-F1
#
_entry.id   AF-A0A7C5WUG0-F1
#
_cell.length_a   1.000
_cell.length_b   1.000
_cell.length_c   1.000
_cell.angle_alpha   90.00
_cell.angle_beta   90.00
_cell.angle_gamma   90.00
#
_symmetry.space_group_name_H-M   'P 1'
#
loop_
_entity.id
_entity.type
_entity.pdbx_description
1 polymer ?
#
loop_
_entity_poly.entity_id
_entity_poly.type
_entity_poly.pdbx_seq_one_letter_code
_entity_poly.pdbx_strand_id
1 'polypeptide(L)'
;MKIYTKIRIIFVVAIIFASAFFVFVFIFDNSIQSHNTKKRYMQTAYLALESMKDKQANIDSYLNENSFEKIEDIDSILATATIQNQRKIHKGKVQILRNKNSIYLMVHSKNGEMLLRDTLHDKHWLYIFGAYLLSVLFLVALYLWLTRSLLPLKILEEQINEVAKGNLNIRTTSTSNDEIGKIANAFDSALQKIDSLISSRQLFLR
;
A
#
# COMPACT_ATOMS: atom_id res chain seq x y z
N MET A 1 1.39 31.83 5.48
CA MET A 1 1.91 30.46 5.72
C MET A 1 3.08 30.20 4.77
N LYS A 2 4.27 29.81 5.28
CA LYS A 2 5.48 29.60 4.47
C LYS A 2 5.29 28.45 3.46
N ILE A 3 5.98 28.52 2.32
CA ILE A 3 5.89 27.51 1.25
C ILE A 3 6.17 26.09 1.79
N TYR A 4 7.17 25.95 2.66
CA TYR A 4 7.52 24.68 3.31
C TYR A 4 6.40 24.10 4.17
N THR A 5 5.65 24.95 4.88
CA THR A 5 4.52 24.50 5.70
C THR A 5 3.39 23.99 4.81
N LYS A 6 3.11 24.66 3.68
CA LYS A 6 2.13 24.18 2.69
C LYS A 6 2.52 22.81 2.14
N ILE A 7 3.79 22.65 1.76
CA ILE A 7 4.31 21.38 1.22
C ILE A 7 4.19 20.27 2.25
N ARG A 8 4.59 20.50 3.50
CA ARG A 8 4.43 19.50 4.57
C ARG A 8 2.98 19.06 4.73
N ILE A 9 2.04 20.01 4.73
CA ILE A 9 0.61 19.70 4.81
C ILE A 9 0.15 18.87 3.61
N ILE A 10 0.55 19.22 2.39
CA ILE A 10 0.20 18.48 1.17
C ILE A 10 0.69 17.03 1.25
N PHE A 11 1.93 16.79 1.69
CA PHE A 11 2.46 15.43 1.83
C PHE A 11 1.78 14.64 2.94
N VAL A 12 1.49 15.26 4.09
CA VAL A 12 0.75 14.60 5.17
C VAL A 12 -0.64 14.20 4.69
N VAL A 13 -1.34 15.10 4.00
CA VAL A 13 -2.65 14.82 3.41
C VAL A 13 -2.55 13.69 2.37
N ALA A 14 -1.54 13.72 1.49
CA ALA A 14 -1.33 12.68 0.49
C ALA A 14 -1.08 11.30 1.12
N ILE A 15 -0.30 11.21 2.19
CA ILE A 15 -0.06 9.97 2.92
C ILE A 15 -1.37 9.46 3.54
N ILE A 16 -2.16 10.34 4.17
CA ILE A 16 -3.45 9.95 4.75
C ILE A 16 -4.39 9.37 3.68
N PHE A 17 -4.50 10.04 2.52
CA PHE A 17 -5.31 9.56 1.40
C PHE A 17 -4.79 8.24 0.83
N ALA A 18 -3.47 8.10 0.68
CA ALA A 18 -2.86 6.85 0.22
C ALA A 18 -3.14 5.70 1.20
N SER A 19 -2.97 5.92 2.49
CA SER A 19 -3.29 4.92 3.52
C SER A 19 -4.78 4.56 3.53
N ALA A 20 -5.67 5.56 3.43
CA ALA A 20 -7.11 5.32 3.35
C ALA A 20 -7.49 4.50 2.10
N PHE A 21 -6.88 4.80 0.95
CA PHE A 21 -7.05 4.04 -0.28
C PHE A 21 -6.59 2.59 -0.12
N PHE A 22 -5.42 2.35 0.50
CA PHE A 22 -4.95 0.99 0.75
C PHE A 22 -5.84 0.21 1.72
N VAL A 23 -6.36 0.86 2.76
CA VAL A 23 -7.36 0.25 3.66
C VAL A 23 -8.62 -0.12 2.88
N PHE A 24 -9.10 0.77 2.01
CA PHE A 24 -10.25 0.49 1.14
C PHE A 24 -9.99 -0.71 0.23
N VAL A 25 -8.84 -0.75 -0.44
CA VAL A 25 -8.44 -1.89 -1.30
C VAL A 25 -8.38 -3.18 -0.48
N PHE A 26 -7.81 -3.15 0.72
CA PHE A 26 -7.73 -4.32 1.59
C PHE A 26 -9.12 -4.85 2.01
N ILE A 27 -10.04 -3.95 2.39
CA ILE A 27 -11.42 -4.32 2.73
C ILE A 27 -12.14 -4.91 1.51
N PHE A 28 -11.98 -4.26 0.35
CA PHE A 28 -12.62 -4.68 -0.89
C PHE A 28 -12.10 -6.04 -1.37
N ASP A 29 -10.78 -6.24 -1.38
CA ASP A 29 -10.15 -7.51 -1.74
C ASP A 29 -10.61 -8.64 -0.80
N ASN A 30 -10.58 -8.40 0.51
CA ASN A 30 -11.05 -9.38 1.49
C ASN A 30 -12.54 -9.75 1.30
N SER A 31 -13.36 -8.78 0.88
CA SER A 31 -14.77 -9.03 0.56
C SER A 31 -14.93 -9.96 -0.66
N ILE A 32 -14.16 -9.71 -1.73
CA ILE A 32 -14.15 -10.54 -2.95
C ILE A 32 -13.62 -11.94 -2.63
N GLN A 33 -12.52 -12.04 -1.91
CA GLN A 33 -11.93 -13.32 -1.52
C GLN A 33 -12.88 -14.14 -0.65
N SER A 34 -13.62 -13.52 0.27
CA SER A 34 -14.66 -14.22 1.02
C SER A 34 -15.72 -14.84 0.09
N HIS A 35 -16.15 -14.11 -0.94
CA HIS A 35 -17.11 -14.62 -1.92
C HIS A 35 -16.55 -15.75 -2.77
N ASN A 36 -15.32 -15.62 -3.29
CA ASN A 36 -14.68 -16.63 -4.11
C ASN A 36 -14.38 -17.91 -3.33
N THR A 37 -13.87 -17.78 -2.11
CA THR A 37 -13.62 -18.91 -1.21
C THR A 37 -14.91 -19.63 -0.85
N LYS A 38 -16.00 -18.90 -0.55
CA LYS A 38 -17.32 -19.52 -0.34
C LYS A 38 -17.82 -20.27 -1.57
N LYS A 39 -17.66 -19.71 -2.78
CA LYS A 39 -18.05 -20.39 -4.03
C LYS A 39 -17.25 -21.68 -4.22
N ARG A 40 -15.92 -21.63 -4.05
CA ARG A 40 -15.03 -22.80 -4.11
C ARG A 40 -15.49 -23.88 -3.13
N TYR A 41 -15.73 -23.50 -1.87
CA TYR A 41 -16.17 -24.44 -0.83
C TYR A 41 -17.50 -25.12 -1.16
N MET A 42 -18.46 -24.38 -1.72
CA MET A 42 -19.74 -24.95 -2.13
C MET A 42 -19.60 -25.90 -3.33
N GLN A 43 -18.73 -25.58 -4.29
CA GLN A 43 -18.45 -26.45 -5.43
C GLN A 43 -17.76 -27.75 -5.00
N THR A 44 -16.70 -27.66 -4.18
CA THR A 44 -16.01 -28.83 -3.63
C THR A 44 -16.97 -29.69 -2.80
N ALA A 45 -17.80 -29.07 -1.95
CA ALA A 45 -18.76 -29.82 -1.15
C ALA A 45 -19.85 -30.50 -1.99
N TYR A 46 -20.30 -29.86 -3.08
CA TYR A 46 -21.24 -30.47 -4.02
C TYR A 46 -20.64 -31.70 -4.70
N LEU A 47 -19.40 -31.62 -5.17
CA LEU A 47 -18.70 -32.73 -5.79
C LEU A 47 -18.43 -33.88 -4.81
N ALA A 48 -18.07 -33.56 -3.56
CA ALA A 48 -17.93 -34.55 -2.49
C ALA A 48 -19.25 -35.27 -2.20
N LEU A 49 -20.38 -34.57 -2.19
CA LEU A 49 -21.70 -35.21 -2.03
C LEU A 49 -22.04 -36.14 -3.20
N GLU A 50 -21.66 -35.77 -4.43
CA GLU A 50 -21.94 -36.61 -5.61
C GLU A 50 -21.02 -37.85 -5.64
N SER A 51 -19.74 -37.72 -5.27
CA SER A 51 -18.82 -38.87 -5.17
C SER A 51 -19.19 -39.84 -4.04
N MET A 52 -19.86 -39.38 -2.98
CA MET A 52 -20.44 -40.26 -1.96
C MET A 52 -21.64 -41.08 -2.47
N LYS A 53 -22.28 -40.64 -3.55
CA LYS A 53 -23.41 -41.36 -4.17
C LYS A 53 -22.90 -42.39 -5.19
N ASP A 54 -21.86 -42.03 -5.94
CA ASP A 54 -21.25 -42.90 -6.94
C ASP A 54 -19.83 -43.31 -6.52
N LYS A 55 -19.70 -44.54 -5.99
CA LYS A 55 -18.42 -45.11 -5.52
C LYS A 55 -17.35 -45.23 -6.61
N GLN A 56 -17.72 -45.13 -7.89
CA GLN A 56 -16.76 -45.19 -9.00
C GLN A 56 -16.06 -43.85 -9.28
N ALA A 57 -16.55 -42.74 -8.72
CA ALA A 57 -16.00 -41.41 -8.95
C ALA A 57 -14.72 -41.18 -8.11
N ASN A 58 -13.56 -41.19 -8.76
CA ASN A 58 -12.29 -40.80 -8.13
C ASN A 58 -12.26 -39.28 -7.92
N ILE A 59 -12.61 -38.84 -6.72
CA ILE A 59 -12.61 -37.41 -6.35
C ILE A 59 -11.22 -36.91 -5.95
N ASP A 60 -10.26 -37.78 -5.67
CA ASP A 60 -8.96 -37.42 -5.09
C ASP A 60 -8.14 -36.54 -6.04
N SER A 61 -8.22 -36.77 -7.36
CA SER A 61 -7.57 -35.90 -8.37
C SER A 61 -8.13 -34.48 -8.33
N TYR A 62 -9.46 -34.34 -8.24
CA TYR A 62 -10.11 -33.03 -8.16
C TYR A 62 -9.77 -32.29 -6.87
N LEU A 63 -9.75 -33.01 -5.73
CA LEU A 63 -9.38 -32.43 -4.44
C LEU A 63 -7.96 -31.89 -4.50
N ASN A 64 -7.00 -32.69 -4.96
CA ASN A 64 -5.60 -32.27 -5.08
C ASN A 64 -5.42 -31.07 -6.02
N GLU A 65 -6.06 -31.09 -7.20
CA GLU A 65 -6.03 -29.97 -8.15
C GLU A 65 -6.61 -28.68 -7.57
N ASN A 66 -7.62 -28.78 -6.69
CA ASN A 66 -8.29 -27.64 -6.07
C ASN A 66 -7.77 -27.31 -4.66
N SER A 67 -6.60 -27.84 -4.28
CA SER A 67 -5.98 -27.60 -2.97
C SER A 67 -6.84 -28.04 -1.77
N PHE A 68 -7.48 -29.20 -1.90
CA PHE A 68 -8.17 -29.89 -0.82
C PHE A 68 -7.52 -31.23 -0.56
N GLU A 69 -7.47 -31.60 0.71
CA GLU A 69 -6.99 -32.91 1.16
C GLU A 69 -8.08 -33.59 1.98
N LYS A 70 -8.34 -34.87 1.72
CA LYS A 70 -9.28 -35.66 2.51
C LYS A 70 -8.60 -36.11 3.80
N ILE A 71 -9.25 -35.88 4.94
CA ILE A 71 -8.76 -36.28 6.26
C ILE A 71 -9.62 -37.43 6.78
N GLU A 72 -8.96 -38.52 7.21
CA GLU A 72 -9.63 -39.71 7.76
C GLU A 72 -9.90 -39.59 9.26
N ASP A 73 -9.05 -38.89 10.00
CA ASP A 73 -9.20 -38.66 11.43
C ASP A 73 -10.11 -37.46 11.71
N ILE A 74 -11.41 -37.72 11.73
CA ILE A 74 -12.46 -36.72 11.90
C ILE A 74 -12.59 -36.29 13.37
N ASP A 75 -12.53 -37.24 14.30
CA ASP A 75 -12.81 -37.02 15.72
C ASP A 75 -11.78 -36.09 16.39
N SER A 76 -10.49 -36.22 16.05
CA SER A 76 -9.44 -35.36 16.62
C SER A 76 -9.58 -33.90 16.18
N ILE A 77 -10.05 -33.67 14.95
CA ILE A 77 -10.29 -32.33 14.42
C ILE A 77 -11.58 -31.74 15.01
N LEU A 78 -12.65 -32.53 15.14
CA LEU A 78 -13.90 -32.07 15.76
C LEU A 78 -13.71 -31.68 17.23
N ALA A 79 -12.85 -32.39 17.97
CA ALA A 79 -12.55 -32.07 19.37
C ALA A 79 -11.86 -30.69 19.56
N THR A 80 -11.21 -30.18 18.52
CA THR A 80 -10.42 -28.93 18.59
C THR A 80 -10.92 -27.82 17.66
N ALA A 81 -11.83 -28.12 16.75
CA ALA A 81 -12.36 -27.17 15.78
C ALA A 81 -13.56 -26.39 16.32
N THR A 82 -13.66 -25.13 15.90
CA THR A 82 -14.82 -24.28 16.12
C THR A 82 -15.67 -24.20 14.86
N ILE A 83 -16.98 -24.35 15.00
CA ILE A 83 -17.92 -24.23 13.87
C ILE A 83 -18.08 -22.74 13.54
N GLN A 84 -17.60 -22.33 12.36
CA GLN A 84 -17.72 -20.94 11.91
C GLN A 84 -18.99 -20.69 11.11
N ASN A 85 -19.46 -21.70 10.36
CA ASN A 85 -20.67 -21.57 9.56
C ASN A 85 -21.26 -22.95 9.27
N GLN A 86 -22.58 -23.02 9.18
CA GLN A 86 -23.31 -24.22 8.79
C GLN A 86 -24.32 -23.88 7.71
N ARG A 87 -24.32 -24.65 6.61
CA ARG A 87 -25.36 -24.55 5.57
C ARG A 87 -25.94 -25.92 5.29
N LYS A 88 -27.27 -25.97 5.25
CA LYS A 88 -28.00 -27.09 4.65
C LYS A 88 -27.98 -26.90 3.13
N ILE A 89 -27.64 -27.95 2.40
CA ILE A 89 -27.68 -28.02 0.94
C ILE A 89 -28.72 -29.09 0.57
N HIS A 90 -29.28 -29.01 -0.64
CA HIS A 90 -30.38 -29.88 -1.10
C HIS A 90 -30.11 -31.39 -0.93
N LYS A 91 -28.84 -31.82 -0.89
CA LYS A 91 -28.42 -33.24 -0.77
C LYS A 91 -27.62 -33.58 0.50
N GLY A 92 -27.47 -32.66 1.46
CA GLY A 92 -26.63 -32.90 2.64
C GLY A 92 -26.46 -31.67 3.54
N LYS A 93 -25.61 -31.78 4.56
CA LYS A 93 -25.21 -30.65 5.41
C LYS A 93 -23.73 -30.38 5.23
N VAL A 94 -23.36 -29.12 5.04
CA VAL A 94 -21.96 -28.69 4.96
C VAL A 94 -21.65 -27.76 6.12
N GLN A 95 -20.62 -28.08 6.88
CA GLN A 95 -20.11 -27.27 7.97
C GLN A 95 -18.71 -26.79 7.64
N ILE A 96 -18.46 -25.50 7.87
CA ILE A 96 -17.14 -24.89 7.78
C ILE A 96 -16.59 -24.82 9.20
N LEU A 97 -15.53 -25.58 9.43
CA LEU A 97 -14.82 -25.70 10.69
C LEU A 97 -13.51 -24.91 10.60
N ARG A 98 -13.15 -24.21 11.68
CA ARG A 98 -11.81 -23.59 11.80
C ARG A 98 -11.09 -24.19 12.99
N ASN A 99 -9.87 -24.66 12.74
CA ASN A 99 -8.96 -25.11 13.77
C ASN A 99 -7.61 -24.40 13.57
N LYS A 100 -7.20 -23.59 14.56
CA LYS A 100 -6.01 -22.74 14.51
C LYS A 100 -5.95 -21.92 13.19
N ASN A 101 -5.09 -22.34 12.26
CA ASN A 101 -4.83 -21.69 10.98
C ASN A 101 -5.37 -22.46 9.76
N SER A 102 -6.10 -23.56 9.97
CA SER A 102 -6.64 -24.39 8.89
C SER A 102 -8.16 -24.37 8.89
N ILE A 103 -8.72 -24.34 7.68
CA ILE A 103 -10.14 -24.40 7.44
C ILE A 103 -10.47 -25.81 6.96
N TYR A 104 -11.52 -26.39 7.53
CA TYR A 104 -12.00 -27.71 7.16
C TYR A 104 -13.46 -27.59 6.70
N LEU A 105 -13.81 -28.39 5.70
CA LEU A 105 -15.16 -28.57 5.19
C LEU A 105 -15.62 -29.97 5.59
N MET A 106 -16.60 -30.03 6.48
CA MET A 106 -17.26 -31.27 6.86
C MET A 106 -18.53 -31.41 6.04
N VAL A 107 -18.64 -32.50 5.30
CA VAL A 107 -19.75 -32.80 4.41
C VAL A 107 -20.47 -34.03 4.94
N HIS A 108 -21.73 -33.88 5.30
CA HIS A 108 -22.58 -34.98 5.77
C HIS A 108 -23.65 -35.32 4.72
N SER A 109 -23.73 -36.60 4.38
CA SER A 109 -24.74 -37.19 3.50
C SER A 109 -25.43 -38.37 4.21
N LYS A 110 -26.47 -38.93 3.58
CA LYS A 110 -27.06 -40.20 4.04
C LYS A 110 -26.11 -41.39 3.88
N ASN A 111 -25.11 -41.26 3.00
CA ASN A 111 -24.18 -42.33 2.64
C ASN A 111 -22.87 -42.31 3.46
N GLY A 112 -22.75 -41.38 4.42
CA GLY A 112 -21.55 -41.18 5.24
C GLY A 112 -21.14 -39.72 5.33
N GLU A 113 -19.95 -39.49 5.85
CA GLU A 113 -19.37 -38.17 6.04
C GLU A 113 -17.94 -38.10 5.50
N MET A 114 -17.50 -36.89 5.15
CA MET A 114 -16.15 -36.63 4.66
C MET A 114 -15.67 -35.28 5.18
N LEU A 115 -14.45 -35.30 5.70
CA LEU A 115 -13.74 -34.11 6.14
C LEU A 115 -12.68 -33.74 5.10
N LEU A 116 -12.74 -32.50 4.62
CA LEU A 116 -11.79 -31.95 3.65
C LEU A 116 -11.05 -30.77 4.29
N ARG A 117 -9.73 -30.71 4.15
CA ARG A 117 -8.90 -29.60 4.60
C ARG A 117 -8.55 -28.70 3.43
N ASP A 118 -8.74 -27.39 3.58
CA ASP A 118 -8.23 -26.41 2.63
C ASP A 118 -6.71 -26.21 2.85
N THR A 119 -5.91 -26.53 1.85
CA THR A 119 -4.45 -26.36 1.89
C THR A 119 -3.99 -25.06 1.22
N LEU A 120 -4.91 -24.30 0.60
CA LEU A 120 -4.57 -23.06 -0.06
C LEU A 120 -4.17 -21.99 0.97
N HIS A 121 -2.87 -21.67 1.00
CA HIS A 121 -2.38 -20.50 1.73
C HIS A 121 -2.50 -19.26 0.85
N ASP A 122 -3.52 -18.46 1.09
CA ASP A 122 -3.66 -17.18 0.42
C ASP A 122 -2.67 -16.16 1.00
N LYS A 123 -1.59 -15.92 0.26
CA LYS A 123 -0.56 -14.92 0.56
C LYS A 123 -0.86 -13.56 -0.09
N HIS A 124 -2.06 -13.36 -0.66
CA HIS A 124 -2.40 -12.13 -1.38
C HIS A 124 -2.18 -10.85 -0.55
N TRP A 125 -2.45 -10.93 0.76
CA TRP A 125 -2.22 -9.83 1.70
C TRP A 125 -0.77 -9.33 1.74
N LEU A 126 0.23 -10.19 1.51
CA LEU A 126 1.65 -9.81 1.47
C LEU A 126 1.96 -8.92 0.26
N TYR A 127 1.33 -9.18 -0.89
CA TYR A 127 1.52 -8.35 -2.08
C TYR A 127 0.90 -6.96 -1.89
N ILE A 128 -0.31 -6.89 -1.32
CA ILE A 128 -0.97 -5.62 -0.99
C ILE A 128 -0.12 -4.83 0.01
N PHE A 129 0.39 -5.49 1.05
CA PHE A 129 1.25 -4.87 2.05
C PHE A 129 2.58 -4.39 1.45
N GLY A 130 3.21 -5.19 0.59
CA GLY A 130 4.44 -4.82 -0.12
C GLY A 130 4.24 -3.60 -1.02
N ALA A 131 3.12 -3.55 -1.76
CA ALA A 131 2.76 -2.40 -2.59
C ALA A 131 2.53 -1.13 -1.76
N TYR A 132 1.90 -1.25 -0.59
CA TYR A 132 1.73 -0.14 0.34
C TYR A 132 3.07 0.43 0.81
N LEU A 133 3.96 -0.45 1.27
CA LEU A 133 5.28 -0.05 1.76
C LEU A 133 6.10 0.66 0.69
N LEU A 134 6.08 0.14 -0.55
CA LEU A 134 6.75 0.75 -1.69
C LEU A 134 6.18 2.15 -2.01
N SER A 135 4.85 2.30 -1.96
CA SER A 135 4.17 3.57 -2.21
C SER A 135 4.53 4.64 -1.16
N VAL A 136 4.53 4.27 0.12
CA VAL A 136 4.94 5.18 1.21
C VAL A 136 6.41 5.58 1.07
N LEU A 137 7.28 4.62 0.77
CA LEU A 137 8.71 4.90 0.56
C LEU A 137 8.92 5.87 -0.60
N PHE A 138 8.18 5.70 -1.69
CA PHE A 138 8.20 6.61 -2.84
C PHE A 138 7.76 8.03 -2.46
N LEU A 139 6.67 8.18 -1.69
CA LEU A 139 6.20 9.49 -1.22
C LEU A 139 7.22 10.18 -0.30
N VAL A 140 7.88 9.43 0.58
CA VAL A 140 8.93 9.96 1.46
C VAL A 140 10.14 10.42 0.63
N ALA A 141 10.57 9.62 -0.36
CA ALA A 141 11.65 10.00 -1.26
C ALA A 141 11.33 11.29 -2.03
N LEU A 142 10.09 11.42 -2.53
CA LEU A 142 9.62 12.61 -3.24
C LEU A 142 9.61 13.85 -2.32
N TYR A 143 9.16 13.69 -1.06
CA TYR A 143 9.21 14.75 -0.06
C TYR A 143 10.64 15.26 0.20
N LEU A 144 11.60 14.33 0.38
CA LEU A 144 13.00 14.68 0.60
C LEU A 144 13.61 15.37 -0.62
N TRP A 145 13.34 14.85 -1.82
CA TRP A 145 13.82 15.42 -3.08
C TRP A 145 13.29 16.85 -3.28
N LEU A 146 11.99 17.06 -3.10
CA LEU A 146 11.37 18.38 -3.24
C LEU A 146 11.87 19.37 -2.19
N THR A 147 12.00 18.93 -0.93
CA THR A 147 12.49 19.80 0.15
C THR A 147 13.93 20.24 -0.10
N ARG A 148 14.77 19.34 -0.62
CA ARG A 148 16.15 19.64 -1.00
C ARG A 148 16.21 20.60 -2.19
N SER A 149 15.36 20.42 -3.19
CA SER A 149 15.27 21.30 -4.37
C SER A 149 14.84 22.73 -4.00
N LEU A 150 14.00 22.89 -2.98
CA LEU A 150 13.54 24.21 -2.55
C LEU A 150 14.49 24.90 -1.57
N LEU A 151 15.43 24.19 -0.94
CA LEU A 151 16.37 24.77 0.03
C LEU A 151 17.14 26.00 -0.50
N PRO A 152 17.69 25.99 -1.74
CA PRO A 152 18.38 27.15 -2.30
C PRO A 152 17.49 28.40 -2.39
N LEU A 153 16.18 28.24 -2.60
CA LEU A 153 15.24 29.36 -2.64
C LEU A 153 15.16 30.09 -1.30
N LYS A 154 15.18 29.35 -0.18
CA LYS A 154 15.18 29.94 1.17
C LYS A 154 16.48 30.68 1.45
N ILE A 155 17.62 30.13 1.01
CA ILE A 155 18.91 30.79 1.14
C ILE A 155 18.91 32.10 0.35
N LEU A 156 18.40 32.08 -0.90
CA LEU A 156 18.27 33.27 -1.73
C LEU A 156 17.35 34.33 -1.09
N GLU A 157 16.21 33.91 -0.51
CA GLU A 157 15.31 34.81 0.23
C GLU A 157 16.04 35.50 1.41
N GLU A 158 16.82 34.75 2.18
CA GLU A 158 17.61 35.30 3.29
C GLU A 158 18.67 36.29 2.80
N GLN A 159 19.37 35.98 1.70
CA GLN A 159 20.35 36.87 1.09
C GLN A 159 19.73 38.17 0.59
N ILE A 160 18.58 38.10 -0.09
CA ILE A 160 17.85 39.28 -0.57
C ILE A 160 17.46 40.18 0.61
N ASN A 161 17.00 39.60 1.72
CA ASN A 161 16.64 40.36 2.92
C ASN A 161 17.84 41.07 3.55
N GLU A 162 19.03 40.49 3.51
CA GLU A 162 20.24 41.16 4.00
C GLU A 162 20.70 42.32 3.10
N VAL A 163 20.58 42.15 1.77
CA VAL A 163 20.78 43.26 0.82
C VAL A 163 19.80 44.41 1.11
N ALA A 164 18.52 44.09 1.37
CA ALA A 164 17.50 45.09 1.70
C ALA A 164 17.82 45.87 2.99
N LYS A 165 18.62 45.30 3.91
CA LYS A 165 19.14 45.99 5.11
C LYS A 165 20.38 46.84 4.84
N GLY A 166 20.85 46.90 3.59
CA GLY A 166 21.99 47.72 3.16
C GLY A 166 23.31 46.95 3.02
N ASN A 167 23.32 45.62 3.21
CA ASN A 167 24.54 44.82 3.02
C ASN A 167 24.71 44.40 1.56
N LEU A 168 25.43 45.22 0.78
CA LEU A 168 25.71 44.95 -0.64
C LEU A 168 26.88 43.99 -0.89
N ASN A 169 27.61 43.58 0.15
CA ASN A 169 28.79 42.70 0.00
C ASN A 169 28.41 41.20 -0.10
N ILE A 170 27.12 40.90 -0.24
CA ILE A 170 26.61 39.53 -0.33
C ILE A 170 26.59 39.12 -1.79
N ARG A 171 27.11 37.91 -2.05
CA ARG A 171 27.02 37.28 -3.37
C ARG A 171 25.90 36.26 -3.39
N THR A 172 25.05 36.33 -4.40
CA THR A 172 23.94 35.38 -4.60
C THR A 172 24.21 34.44 -5.78
N THR A 173 25.45 34.36 -6.25
CA THR A 173 25.83 33.48 -7.35
C THR A 173 25.54 32.02 -7.04
N SER A 174 24.99 31.31 -8.02
CA SER A 174 24.64 29.89 -7.95
C SER A 174 25.23 29.14 -9.14
N THR A 175 25.80 27.97 -8.88
CA THR A 175 26.25 27.03 -9.91
C THR A 175 25.13 26.13 -10.41
N SER A 176 23.93 26.20 -9.82
CA SER A 176 22.77 25.43 -10.27
C SER A 176 22.25 25.97 -11.60
N ASN A 177 21.88 25.06 -12.50
CA ASN A 177 21.32 25.41 -13.82
C ASN A 177 19.77 25.34 -13.84
N ASP A 178 19.16 25.19 -12.66
CA ASP A 178 17.70 25.25 -12.47
C ASP A 178 17.18 26.70 -12.49
N GLU A 179 15.85 26.84 -12.42
CA GLU A 179 15.18 28.13 -12.41
C GLU A 179 15.62 29.01 -11.23
N ILE A 180 15.88 28.41 -10.06
CA ILE A 180 16.31 29.13 -8.86
C ILE A 180 17.72 29.69 -9.06
N GLY A 181 18.64 28.90 -9.62
CA GLY A 181 20.01 29.32 -9.92
C GLY A 181 20.06 30.43 -10.95
N LYS A 182 19.22 30.38 -11.98
CA LYS A 182 19.07 31.47 -12.96
C LYS A 182 18.62 32.77 -12.29
N ILE A 183 17.62 32.71 -11.41
CA ILE A 183 17.15 33.88 -10.66
C ILE A 183 18.25 34.41 -9.74
N ALA A 184 18.96 33.53 -9.04
CA ALA A 184 20.04 33.90 -8.12
C ALA A 184 21.18 34.64 -8.84
N ASN A 185 21.58 34.16 -10.03
CA ASN A 185 22.60 34.79 -10.87
C ASN A 185 22.13 36.12 -11.50
N ALA A 186 20.86 36.21 -11.90
CA ALA A 186 20.28 37.45 -12.41
C ALA A 186 20.22 38.53 -11.31
N PHE A 187 19.89 38.13 -10.07
CA PHE A 187 19.90 39.03 -8.92
C PHE A 187 21.32 39.50 -8.59
N ASP A 188 22.31 38.60 -8.59
CA ASP A 188 23.71 38.97 -8.37
C ASP A 188 24.20 40.00 -9.39
N SER A 189 23.85 39.79 -10.67
CA SER A 189 24.18 40.72 -11.75
C SER A 189 23.53 42.11 -11.53
N ALA A 190 22.33 42.16 -10.95
CA ALA A 190 21.69 43.41 -10.60
C ALA A 190 22.39 44.10 -9.42
N LEU A 191 22.82 43.35 -8.41
CA LEU A 191 23.60 43.88 -7.28
C LEU A 191 24.91 44.53 -7.76
N GLN A 192 25.64 43.87 -8.66
CA GLN A 192 26.88 44.42 -9.22
C GLN A 192 26.66 45.74 -9.98
N LYS A 193 25.51 45.86 -10.68
CA LYS A 193 25.13 47.12 -11.33
C LYS A 193 24.80 48.22 -10.32
N ILE A 194 24.13 47.89 -9.22
CA ILE A 194 23.82 48.85 -8.16
C ILE A 194 25.12 49.33 -7.49
N ASP A 195 26.02 48.42 -7.15
CA ASP A 195 27.29 48.74 -6.49
C ASP A 195 28.21 49.62 -7.37
N SER A 196 28.29 49.32 -8.67
CA SER A 196 29.04 50.16 -9.62
C SER A 196 28.44 51.56 -9.76
N LEU A 197 27.11 51.70 -9.81
CA LEU A 197 26.43 53.00 -9.86
C LEU A 197 26.70 53.84 -8.59
N ILE A 198 26.66 53.21 -7.41
CA ILE A 198 26.97 53.87 -6.14
C ILE A 198 28.43 54.34 -6.14
N SER A 199 29.36 53.48 -6.56
CA SER A 199 30.79 53.78 -6.63
C SER A 199 31.09 54.92 -7.62
N SER A 200 30.48 54.91 -8.80
CA SER A 200 30.62 56.00 -9.79
C SER A 200 30.09 57.34 -9.25
N ARG A 201 28.95 57.32 -8.55
CA ARG A 201 28.41 58.53 -7.91
C ARG A 201 29.34 59.07 -6.83
N GLN A 202 29.95 58.21 -6.02
CA GLN A 202 30.91 58.62 -4.99
C GLN A 202 32.17 59.25 -5.59
N LEU A 203 32.69 58.70 -6.69
CA LEU A 203 33.83 59.26 -7.42
C LEU A 203 33.51 60.64 -8.02
N PHE A 204 32.28 60.86 -8.49
CA PHE A 204 31.87 62.15 -9.06
C PHE A 204 31.70 63.25 -8.00
N LEU A 205 31.35 62.89 -6.77
CA LEU A 205 31.09 63.83 -5.67
C LEU A 205 32.34 64.19 -4.85
N ARG A 206 33.50 63.64 -5.19
CA ARG A 206 34.79 63.86 -4.53
C ARG A 206 35.67 64.78 -5.36
#